data_AF-A0A5M9GM32-F1
#
_entry.id   AF-A0A5M9GM32-F1
#
_cell.length_a   1.000
_cell.length_b   1.000
_cell.length_c   1.000
_cell.angle_alpha   90.00
_cell.angle_beta   90.00
_cell.angle_gamma   90.00
#
_symmetry.space_group_name_H-M   'P 1'
#
loop_
_entity.id
_entity.type
_entity.pdbx_description
1 polymer ?
#
loop_
_entity_poly.entity_id
_entity_poly.type
_entity_poly.pdbx_seq_one_letter_code
_entity_poly.pdbx_strand_id
1 'polypeptide(L)'
;MKRKFIDNGAYLYPLEIKAGRTEPVYERIYQKYLHLVIIVVFILQVGCTPGSDSSMLILKRDKETSLYAYFDEKGNKVLGDYYAAYTDTITEYGIVADPDFVLIDKKGNHIYKIYPFDNGPDYTSEGIYRIVKDGKIGYADSLTSRVIVEPKFDCAFPFENGKARVSMKCKEVFAFPGDEHPTWQSDEWYYIDKKGNVIENNGK
;
A
#
# COMPACT_ATOMS: atom_id res chain seq x y z
N MET A 1 -50.70 77.02 66.26
CA MET A 1 -49.46 77.33 67.00
C MET A 1 -48.36 76.42 66.47
N LYS A 2 -47.27 77.02 65.95
CA LYS A 2 -45.94 76.46 65.56
C LYS A 2 -45.80 75.54 64.33
N ARG A 3 -44.79 75.93 63.52
CA ARG A 3 -44.26 75.42 62.22
C ARG A 3 -43.28 74.23 62.39
N LYS A 4 -43.04 73.44 61.31
CA LYS A 4 -41.71 73.03 60.76
C LYS A 4 -41.88 72.12 59.51
N PHE A 5 -41.48 72.56 58.29
CA PHE A 5 -40.25 72.25 57.51
C PHE A 5 -40.16 70.76 57.03
N ILE A 6 -39.86 70.34 55.78
CA ILE A 6 -38.96 70.82 54.70
C ILE A 6 -39.49 70.40 53.30
N ASP A 7 -39.05 71.16 52.28
CA ASP A 7 -39.32 71.17 50.84
C ASP A 7 -39.05 69.91 49.97
N ASN A 8 -39.73 69.96 48.81
CA ASN A 8 -39.42 69.44 47.47
C ASN A 8 -40.17 68.19 46.98
N GLY A 9 -41.16 68.46 46.13
CA GLY A 9 -41.97 67.49 45.41
C GLY A 9 -41.17 66.70 44.37
N ALA A 10 -41.48 65.41 44.29
CA ALA A 10 -41.17 64.57 43.15
C ALA A 10 -42.45 63.82 42.77
N TYR A 11 -42.94 64.10 41.56
CA TYR A 11 -44.06 63.43 40.93
C TYR A 11 -43.63 62.03 40.46
N LEU A 12 -44.50 61.05 40.68
CA LEU A 12 -44.37 59.70 40.11
C LEU A 12 -44.62 59.76 38.61
N TYR A 13 -43.66 59.30 37.80
CA TYR A 13 -43.89 58.98 36.39
C TYR A 13 -43.97 57.45 36.22
N PRO A 14 -45.02 56.92 35.57
CA PRO A 14 -45.08 55.51 35.20
C PRO A 14 -44.25 55.27 33.93
N LEU A 15 -43.41 54.24 33.94
CA LEU A 15 -42.72 53.74 32.74
C LEU A 15 -43.53 52.57 32.17
N GLU A 16 -44.35 52.87 31.15
CA GLU A 16 -44.92 51.85 30.26
C GLU A 16 -43.81 51.29 29.37
N ILE A 17 -43.46 50.01 29.55
CA ILE A 17 -42.59 49.28 28.64
C ILE A 17 -43.48 48.60 27.59
N LYS A 18 -43.45 49.12 26.35
CA LYS A 18 -44.04 48.46 25.18
C LYS A 18 -43.31 47.16 24.89
N ALA A 19 -44.04 46.05 24.89
CA ALA A 19 -43.54 44.73 24.47
C ALA A 19 -43.26 44.72 22.96
N GLY A 20 -42.01 44.95 22.58
CA GLY A 20 -41.51 44.69 21.23
C GLY A 20 -41.05 43.24 21.09
N ARG A 21 -41.59 42.52 20.11
CA ARG A 21 -41.23 41.13 19.76
C ARG A 21 -39.82 41.09 19.15
N THR A 22 -38.79 41.01 19.98
CA THR A 22 -37.43 40.65 19.54
C THR A 22 -37.22 39.17 19.81
N GLU A 23 -37.13 38.33 18.78
CA GLU A 23 -36.51 37.02 18.99
C GLU A 23 -35.09 37.28 19.54
N PRO A 24 -34.73 36.71 20.70
CA PRO A 24 -33.45 37.02 21.32
C PRO A 24 -32.35 36.56 20.37
N VAL A 25 -31.50 37.51 19.98
CA VAL A 25 -30.30 37.29 19.14
C VAL A 25 -29.49 36.08 19.63
N TYR A 26 -29.55 35.80 20.92
CA TYR A 26 -28.96 34.66 21.60
C TYR A 26 -29.40 33.29 21.03
N GLU A 27 -30.68 33.09 20.76
CA GLU A 27 -31.21 31.82 20.23
C GLU A 27 -30.68 31.53 18.82
N ARG A 28 -30.59 32.54 17.97
CA ARG A 28 -30.02 32.38 16.62
C ARG A 28 -28.54 32.05 16.65
N ILE A 29 -27.81 32.59 17.62
CA ILE A 29 -26.39 32.28 17.82
C ILE A 29 -26.25 30.84 18.31
N TYR A 30 -27.04 30.43 19.31
CA TYR A 30 -27.04 29.07 19.83
C TYR A 30 -27.38 28.02 18.76
N GLN A 31 -28.39 28.26 17.94
CA GLN A 31 -28.75 27.36 16.85
C GLN A 31 -27.63 27.24 15.81
N LYS A 32 -26.93 28.33 15.48
CA LYS A 32 -25.77 28.28 14.58
C LYS A 32 -24.61 27.48 15.15
N TYR A 33 -24.28 27.66 16.43
CA TYR A 33 -23.23 26.87 17.08
C TYR A 33 -23.63 25.40 17.26
N LEU A 34 -24.89 25.11 17.56
CA LEU A 34 -25.42 23.75 17.65
C LEU A 34 -25.30 23.02 16.31
N HIS A 35 -25.68 23.66 15.20
CA HIS A 35 -25.48 23.10 13.86
C HIS A 35 -24.00 22.92 13.51
N LEU A 36 -23.13 23.87 13.87
CA LEU A 36 -21.68 23.75 13.66
C LEU A 36 -21.10 22.56 14.43
N VAL A 37 -21.52 22.36 15.68
CA VAL A 37 -21.11 21.21 16.51
C VAL A 37 -21.62 19.90 15.92
N ILE A 38 -22.86 19.84 15.45
CA ILE A 38 -23.41 18.64 14.78
C ILE A 38 -22.63 18.31 13.51
N ILE A 39 -22.27 19.32 12.70
CA ILE A 39 -21.46 19.12 11.48
C ILE A 39 -20.06 18.62 11.84
N VAL A 40 -19.40 19.18 12.86
CA VAL A 40 -18.09 18.70 13.33
C VAL A 40 -18.17 17.27 13.87
N VAL A 41 -19.20 16.94 14.64
CA VAL A 41 -19.44 15.57 15.13
C VAL A 41 -19.70 14.61 13.97
N PHE A 42 -20.46 15.01 12.95
CA PHE A 42 -20.66 14.22 11.73
C PHE A 42 -19.34 14.00 10.98
N ILE A 43 -18.53 15.04 10.80
CA ILE A 43 -17.20 14.94 10.15
C ILE A 43 -16.27 13.99 10.94
N LEU A 44 -16.34 13.99 12.27
CA LEU A 44 -15.58 13.07 13.12
C LEU A 44 -16.09 11.62 13.05
N GLN A 45 -17.38 11.40 12.76
CA GLN A 45 -17.96 10.05 12.55
C GLN A 45 -17.66 9.47 11.16
N VAL A 46 -17.33 10.32 10.18
CA VAL A 46 -16.75 9.87 8.88
C VAL A 46 -15.25 9.56 9.02
N GLY A 47 -14.70 9.62 10.24
CA GLY A 47 -13.36 9.18 10.57
C GLY A 47 -13.20 7.68 10.32
N CYS A 48 -12.72 7.36 9.13
CA CYS A 48 -12.06 6.13 8.73
C CYS A 48 -12.46 4.91 9.56
N THR A 49 -13.45 4.14 9.11
CA THR A 49 -13.46 2.74 9.51
C THR A 49 -12.08 2.18 9.12
N PRO A 50 -11.31 1.64 10.07
CA PRO A 50 -10.13 0.89 9.69
C PRO A 50 -10.66 -0.21 8.80
N GLY A 51 -10.35 -0.14 7.50
CA GLY A 51 -10.57 -1.27 6.60
C GLY A 51 -9.96 -2.44 7.33
N SER A 52 -10.80 -3.40 7.72
CA SER A 52 -10.42 -4.64 8.39
C SER A 52 -9.25 -5.20 7.59
N ASP A 53 -8.02 -4.96 8.03
CA ASP A 53 -6.82 -5.38 7.33
C ASP A 53 -6.78 -6.90 7.50
N SER A 54 -7.43 -7.60 6.57
CA SER A 54 -7.66 -9.04 6.60
C SER A 54 -6.33 -9.73 6.81
N SER A 55 -6.22 -10.61 7.80
CA SER A 55 -4.91 -11.18 8.17
C SER A 55 -4.26 -11.94 7.00
N MET A 56 -5.10 -12.49 6.12
CA MET A 56 -4.72 -13.21 4.92
C MET A 56 -5.75 -13.01 3.81
N LEU A 57 -5.31 -13.14 2.55
CA LEU A 57 -6.19 -13.28 1.39
C LEU A 57 -6.02 -14.67 0.77
N ILE A 58 -7.12 -15.37 0.52
CA ILE A 58 -7.15 -16.77 0.10
C ILE A 58 -7.53 -16.84 -1.38
N LEU A 59 -6.71 -17.54 -2.18
CA LEU A 59 -6.95 -17.78 -3.58
C LEU A 59 -8.16 -18.69 -3.79
N LYS A 60 -9.10 -18.26 -4.64
CA LYS A 60 -10.23 -19.07 -5.10
C LYS A 60 -10.53 -18.72 -6.56
N ARG A 61 -11.27 -19.60 -7.22
CA ARG A 61 -11.89 -19.26 -8.51
C ARG A 61 -13.13 -18.40 -8.27
N ASP A 62 -13.17 -17.23 -8.90
CA ASP A 62 -14.34 -16.37 -8.90
C ASP A 62 -15.45 -17.03 -9.73
N LYS A 63 -16.65 -17.12 -9.16
CA LYS A 63 -17.81 -17.74 -9.83
C LYS A 63 -18.38 -16.83 -10.92
N GLU A 64 -18.23 -15.51 -10.78
CA GLU A 64 -18.78 -14.55 -11.73
C GLU A 64 -17.90 -14.43 -12.97
N THR A 65 -16.60 -14.21 -12.79
CA THR A 65 -15.67 -14.01 -13.90
C THR A 65 -15.01 -15.30 -14.38
N SER A 66 -15.11 -16.40 -13.62
CA SER A 66 -14.41 -17.66 -13.87
C SER A 66 -12.88 -17.58 -13.81
N LEU A 67 -12.33 -16.42 -13.42
CA LEU A 67 -10.91 -16.14 -13.23
C LEU A 67 -10.47 -16.40 -11.78
N TYR A 68 -9.17 -16.31 -11.51
CA TYR A 68 -8.64 -16.39 -10.16
C TYR A 68 -8.77 -15.06 -9.42
N ALA A 69 -9.12 -15.14 -8.14
CA ALA A 69 -9.26 -14.01 -7.26
C ALA A 69 -8.90 -14.36 -5.81
N TYR A 70 -8.50 -13.35 -5.06
CA TYR A 70 -8.17 -13.43 -3.65
C TYR A 70 -9.31 -12.85 -2.81
N PHE A 71 -9.73 -13.62 -1.82
CA PHE A 71 -10.85 -13.30 -0.96
C PHE A 71 -10.37 -13.13 0.48
N ASP A 72 -11.01 -12.24 1.22
CA ASP A 72 -10.80 -12.16 2.67
C ASP A 72 -11.42 -13.37 3.40
N GLU A 73 -11.19 -13.43 4.71
CA GLU A 73 -11.71 -14.48 5.59
C GLU A 73 -13.25 -14.53 5.65
N LYS A 74 -13.92 -13.42 5.32
CA LYS A 74 -15.38 -13.31 5.27
C LYS A 74 -15.94 -13.74 3.91
N GLY A 75 -15.08 -14.01 2.93
CA GLY A 75 -15.45 -14.40 1.58
C GLY A 75 -15.73 -13.22 0.64
N ASN A 76 -15.34 -12.00 0.99
CA ASN A 76 -15.41 -10.87 0.07
C ASN A 76 -14.23 -10.91 -0.90
N LYS A 77 -14.48 -10.69 -2.19
CA LYS A 77 -13.41 -10.54 -3.19
C LYS A 77 -12.62 -9.26 -2.89
N VAL A 78 -11.29 -9.36 -2.79
CA VAL A 78 -10.39 -8.23 -2.50
C VAL A 78 -9.53 -7.88 -3.70
N LEU A 79 -8.85 -8.87 -4.29
CA LEU A 79 -8.04 -8.74 -5.50
C LEU A 79 -8.49 -9.80 -6.50
N GLY A 80 -8.34 -9.60 -7.80
CA GLY A 80 -8.69 -10.67 -8.73
C GLY A 80 -8.79 -10.27 -10.18
N ASP A 81 -9.51 -11.13 -10.90
CA ASP A 81 -9.59 -11.16 -12.36
C ASP A 81 -8.25 -11.53 -13.02
N TYR A 82 -7.48 -12.36 -12.31
CA TYR A 82 -6.21 -12.90 -12.78
C TYR A 82 -6.45 -14.17 -13.60
N TYR A 83 -5.80 -14.27 -14.76
CA TYR A 83 -5.83 -15.49 -15.56
C TYR A 83 -5.10 -16.65 -14.87
N ALA A 84 -4.04 -16.35 -14.12
CA ALA A 84 -3.31 -17.30 -13.29
C ALA A 84 -2.82 -16.63 -12.00
N ALA A 85 -2.71 -17.42 -10.95
CA ALA A 85 -2.16 -17.03 -9.66
C ALA A 85 -1.30 -18.18 -9.12
N TYR A 86 -0.18 -17.84 -8.47
CA TYR A 86 0.85 -18.81 -8.05
C TYR A 86 1.05 -18.85 -6.54
N THR A 87 0.27 -18.07 -5.80
CA THR A 87 0.32 -18.01 -4.33
C THR A 87 -1.06 -18.32 -3.77
N ASP A 88 -1.21 -19.42 -3.03
CA ASP A 88 -2.52 -19.82 -2.50
C ASP A 88 -3.04 -18.87 -1.41
N THR A 89 -2.12 -18.25 -0.65
CA THR A 89 -2.46 -17.36 0.46
C THR A 89 -1.50 -16.18 0.52
N ILE A 90 -2.04 -14.97 0.39
CA ILE A 90 -1.27 -13.73 0.53
C ILE A 90 -1.38 -13.27 1.99
N THR A 91 -0.28 -13.37 2.71
CA THR A 91 -0.11 -12.75 4.04
C THR A 91 0.55 -11.38 3.96
N GLU A 92 1.40 -11.16 2.95
CA GLU A 92 2.05 -9.87 2.67
C GLU A 92 2.15 -9.64 1.16
N TYR A 93 2.68 -10.64 0.45
CA TYR A 93 2.90 -10.61 -0.99
C TYR A 93 2.35 -11.86 -1.66
N GLY A 94 2.05 -11.76 -2.96
CA GLY A 94 1.67 -12.89 -3.80
C GLY A 94 2.12 -12.72 -5.23
N ILE A 95 2.10 -13.80 -6.00
CA ILE A 95 2.48 -13.81 -7.41
C ILE A 95 1.24 -14.09 -8.26
N VAL A 96 0.99 -13.21 -9.23
CA VAL A 96 -0.13 -13.33 -10.18
C VAL A 96 0.33 -13.07 -11.60
N ALA A 97 -0.45 -13.53 -12.57
CA ALA A 97 -0.30 -13.15 -13.98
C ALA A 97 -1.24 -11.99 -14.30
N ASP A 98 -0.66 -10.81 -14.55
CA ASP A 98 -1.35 -9.58 -14.92
C ASP A 98 -0.44 -8.56 -15.62
N PRO A 99 -0.57 -8.34 -16.93
CA PRO A 99 -0.30 -9.28 -18.04
C PRO A 99 1.08 -9.96 -17.99
N ASP A 100 1.99 -9.49 -17.12
CA ASP A 100 3.26 -10.16 -16.81
C ASP A 100 3.11 -11.00 -15.54
N PHE A 101 4.15 -11.77 -15.17
CA PHE A 101 4.23 -12.36 -13.83
C PHE A 101 4.70 -11.28 -12.85
N VAL A 102 3.86 -10.93 -11.87
CA VAL A 102 4.11 -9.82 -10.95
C VAL A 102 3.96 -10.23 -9.50
N LEU A 103 4.82 -9.66 -8.67
CA LEU A 103 4.72 -9.68 -7.23
C LEU A 103 3.83 -8.52 -6.78
N ILE A 104 2.70 -8.85 -6.17
CA ILE A 104 1.72 -7.89 -5.67
C ILE A 104 1.68 -7.86 -4.15
N ASP A 105 1.36 -6.71 -3.57
CA ASP A 105 0.99 -6.61 -2.15
C ASP A 105 -0.50 -6.93 -1.92
N LYS A 106 -0.93 -6.95 -0.65
CA LYS A 106 -2.34 -7.15 -0.26
C LYS A 106 -3.32 -6.09 -0.81
N LYS A 107 -2.82 -4.97 -1.32
CA LYS A 107 -3.63 -3.92 -1.95
C LYS A 107 -3.65 -4.06 -3.48
N GLY A 108 -2.96 -5.05 -4.04
CA GLY A 108 -2.84 -5.27 -5.47
C GLY A 108 -1.82 -4.37 -6.16
N ASN A 109 -0.95 -3.68 -5.42
CA ASN A 109 0.10 -2.88 -6.05
C ASN A 109 1.16 -3.79 -6.65
N HIS A 110 1.54 -3.54 -7.91
CA HIS A 110 2.62 -4.27 -8.59
C HIS A 110 3.95 -3.76 -8.06
N ILE A 111 4.61 -4.56 -7.22
CA ILE A 111 5.86 -4.16 -6.55
C ILE A 111 7.05 -4.47 -7.45
N TYR A 112 7.11 -5.69 -7.99
CA TYR A 112 8.16 -6.18 -8.90
C TYR A 112 7.58 -7.08 -9.97
N LYS A 113 8.26 -7.18 -11.11
CA LYS A 113 8.05 -8.30 -12.05
C LYS A 113 8.86 -9.51 -11.58
N ILE A 114 8.37 -10.71 -11.86
CA ILE A 114 9.19 -11.92 -11.77
C ILE A 114 10.07 -11.96 -13.02
N TYR A 115 11.34 -12.36 -12.87
CA TYR A 115 12.23 -12.49 -14.01
C TYR A 115 11.63 -13.48 -15.03
N PRO A 116 11.49 -13.13 -16.32
CA PRO A 116 10.91 -14.04 -17.29
C PRO A 116 11.92 -15.11 -17.72
N PHE A 117 11.50 -16.37 -17.77
CA PHE A 117 12.32 -17.48 -18.25
C PHE A 117 11.46 -18.53 -18.96
N ASP A 118 11.90 -18.99 -20.13
CA ASP A 118 11.20 -20.00 -20.95
C ASP A 118 9.69 -19.73 -21.15
N ASN A 119 9.34 -18.50 -21.54
CA ASN A 119 7.96 -18.02 -21.70
C ASN A 119 7.10 -18.02 -20.42
N GLY A 120 7.72 -18.21 -19.25
CA GLY A 120 7.06 -18.24 -17.94
C GLY A 120 7.78 -17.37 -16.89
N PRO A 121 7.35 -17.45 -15.62
CA PRO A 121 8.12 -16.87 -14.51
C PRO A 121 9.38 -17.70 -14.24
N ASP A 122 10.39 -17.05 -13.67
CA ASP A 122 11.63 -17.68 -13.23
C ASP A 122 11.36 -18.93 -12.38
N TYR A 123 12.14 -19.98 -12.61
CA TYR A 123 12.14 -21.13 -11.72
C TYR A 123 12.80 -20.77 -10.40
N THR A 124 12.28 -21.32 -9.32
CA THR A 124 12.92 -21.16 -8.00
C THR A 124 14.20 -21.99 -7.97
N SER A 125 15.32 -21.38 -7.58
CA SER A 125 16.55 -22.10 -7.24
C SER A 125 16.84 -21.95 -5.75
N GLU A 126 16.95 -23.10 -5.07
CA GLU A 126 17.12 -23.19 -3.62
C GLU A 126 16.13 -22.36 -2.78
N GLY A 127 14.88 -22.27 -3.25
CA GLY A 127 13.79 -21.52 -2.61
C GLY A 127 13.83 -20.01 -2.87
N ILE A 128 14.55 -19.56 -3.91
CA ILE A 128 14.69 -18.14 -4.26
C ILE A 128 14.46 -17.96 -5.76
N TYR A 129 13.68 -16.95 -6.15
CA TYR A 129 13.52 -16.54 -7.55
C TYR A 129 14.03 -15.11 -7.75
N ARG A 130 14.31 -14.75 -9.01
CA ARG A 130 14.73 -13.38 -9.36
C ARG A 130 13.53 -12.47 -9.60
N ILE A 131 13.66 -11.24 -9.13
CA ILE A 131 12.66 -10.16 -9.31
C ILE A 131 13.28 -9.01 -10.10
N VAL A 132 12.45 -8.26 -10.83
CA VAL A 132 12.88 -7.22 -11.77
C VAL A 132 12.13 -5.93 -11.54
N LYS A 133 12.87 -4.81 -11.54
CA LYS A 133 12.32 -3.45 -11.58
C LYS A 133 13.33 -2.52 -12.25
N ASP A 134 12.83 -1.68 -13.16
CA ASP A 134 13.63 -0.68 -13.88
C ASP A 134 14.88 -1.27 -14.56
N GLY A 135 14.75 -2.48 -15.11
CA GLY A 135 15.84 -3.21 -15.76
C GLY A 135 16.91 -3.77 -14.82
N LYS A 136 16.72 -3.66 -13.51
CA LYS A 136 17.60 -4.25 -12.49
C LYS A 136 17.00 -5.54 -11.96
N ILE A 137 17.88 -6.43 -11.48
CA ILE A 137 17.53 -7.73 -10.95
C ILE A 137 17.83 -7.77 -9.44
N GLY A 138 16.91 -8.38 -8.70
CA GLY A 138 16.99 -8.67 -7.27
C GLY A 138 16.52 -10.10 -6.99
N TYR A 139 16.26 -10.42 -5.73
CA TYR A 139 15.89 -11.76 -5.28
C TYR A 139 14.78 -11.72 -4.24
N ALA A 140 13.86 -12.69 -4.30
CA ALA A 140 12.81 -12.88 -3.31
C ALA A 140 12.66 -14.35 -2.92
N ASP A 141 12.24 -14.57 -1.68
CA ASP A 141 11.96 -15.89 -1.12
C ASP A 141 10.73 -16.50 -1.80
N SER A 142 10.83 -17.77 -2.22
CA SER A 142 9.79 -18.37 -3.04
C SER A 142 8.52 -18.74 -2.28
N LEU A 143 8.63 -18.97 -0.97
CA LEU A 143 7.50 -19.41 -0.14
C LEU A 143 6.69 -18.23 0.37
N THR A 144 7.39 -17.19 0.83
CA THR A 144 6.78 -16.00 1.45
C THR A 144 6.63 -14.83 0.49
N SER A 145 7.29 -14.89 -0.68
CA SER A 145 7.41 -13.77 -1.63
C SER A 145 8.01 -12.51 -1.00
N ARG A 146 8.74 -12.64 0.13
CA ARG A 146 9.46 -11.52 0.73
C ARG A 146 10.73 -11.22 -0.05
N VAL A 147 10.98 -9.93 -0.29
CA VAL A 147 12.22 -9.47 -0.92
C VAL A 147 13.41 -9.78 -0.02
N ILE A 148 14.39 -10.49 -0.57
CA ILE A 148 15.68 -10.77 0.07
C ILE A 148 16.69 -9.69 -0.33
N VAL A 149 16.74 -9.37 -1.62
CA VAL A 149 17.61 -8.33 -2.17
C VAL A 149 16.81 -7.49 -3.15
N GLU A 150 16.73 -6.19 -2.88
CA GLU A 150 16.14 -5.22 -3.80
C GLU A 150 16.78 -5.26 -5.19
N PRO A 151 16.01 -5.07 -6.28
CA PRO A 151 16.56 -4.99 -7.62
C PRO A 151 17.62 -3.90 -7.74
N LYS A 152 18.86 -4.32 -7.98
CA LYS A 152 20.01 -3.42 -8.11
C LYS A 152 21.09 -3.92 -9.06
N PHE A 153 21.12 -5.23 -9.35
CA PHE A 153 22.13 -5.81 -10.22
C PHE A 153 21.73 -5.66 -11.69
N ASP A 154 22.71 -5.45 -12.55
CA ASP A 154 22.49 -5.46 -14.01
C ASP A 154 22.33 -6.91 -14.49
N CYS A 155 23.09 -7.83 -13.88
CA CYS A 155 23.04 -9.25 -14.16
C CYS A 155 23.09 -10.06 -12.87
N ALA A 156 22.27 -11.12 -12.82
CA ALA A 156 22.08 -11.91 -11.63
C ALA A 156 21.66 -13.34 -12.00
N PHE A 157 22.54 -14.30 -11.75
CA PHE A 157 22.25 -15.71 -11.95
C PHE A 157 21.44 -16.30 -10.78
N PRO A 158 20.77 -17.44 -10.96
CA PRO A 158 20.13 -18.17 -9.86
C PRO A 158 21.14 -18.52 -8.73
N PHE A 159 20.61 -18.79 -7.54
CA PHE A 159 21.42 -19.31 -6.43
C PHE A 159 21.84 -20.75 -6.69
N GLU A 160 23.10 -21.06 -6.47
CA GLU A 160 23.67 -22.41 -6.51
C GLU A 160 24.72 -22.57 -5.41
N ASN A 161 24.61 -23.65 -4.63
CA ASN A 161 25.45 -23.91 -3.47
C ASN A 161 25.48 -22.73 -2.48
N GLY A 162 24.30 -22.14 -2.21
CA GLY A 162 24.14 -21.06 -1.24
C GLY A 162 24.65 -19.69 -1.67
N LYS A 163 25.08 -19.52 -2.92
CA LYS A 163 25.56 -18.24 -3.46
C LYS A 163 25.00 -17.94 -4.85
N ALA A 164 24.92 -16.66 -5.21
CA ALA A 164 24.55 -16.23 -6.55
C ALA A 164 25.66 -15.36 -7.17
N ARG A 165 25.94 -15.54 -8.45
CA ARG A 165 26.90 -14.73 -9.22
C ARG A 165 26.17 -13.51 -9.79
N VAL A 166 26.65 -12.32 -9.45
CA VAL A 166 25.99 -11.04 -9.80
C VAL A 166 26.99 -10.02 -10.31
N SER A 167 26.50 -9.02 -11.05
CA SER A 167 27.29 -7.88 -11.51
C SER A 167 26.47 -6.59 -11.51
N MET A 168 27.14 -5.46 -11.21
CA MET A 168 26.56 -4.11 -11.33
C MET A 168 26.78 -3.49 -12.71
N LYS A 169 27.53 -4.16 -13.58
CA LYS A 169 27.78 -3.76 -14.96
C LYS A 169 27.87 -5.00 -15.82
N CYS A 170 26.99 -5.15 -16.78
CA CYS A 170 27.09 -6.24 -17.73
C CYS A 170 26.39 -5.86 -19.03
N LYS A 171 26.63 -6.67 -20.05
CA LYS A 171 25.96 -6.56 -21.34
C LYS A 171 25.44 -7.93 -21.75
N GLU A 172 24.33 -7.92 -22.47
CA GLU A 172 23.88 -9.07 -23.22
C GLU A 172 24.79 -9.28 -24.44
N VAL A 173 25.20 -10.53 -24.64
CA VAL A 173 26.00 -10.96 -25.77
C VAL A 173 25.37 -12.21 -26.40
N PHE A 174 25.32 -12.22 -27.71
CA PHE A 174 24.80 -13.34 -28.50
C PHE A 174 25.96 -14.22 -28.93
N ALA A 175 25.79 -15.55 -28.91
CA ALA A 175 26.87 -16.45 -29.28
C ALA A 175 27.25 -16.32 -30.77
N PHE A 176 26.27 -16.01 -31.61
CA PHE A 176 26.43 -15.78 -33.05
C PHE A 176 25.29 -14.88 -33.58
N PRO A 177 25.42 -14.27 -34.77
CA PRO A 177 24.35 -13.49 -35.37
C PRO A 177 23.09 -14.33 -35.59
N GLY A 178 21.95 -13.88 -35.04
CA GLY A 178 20.67 -14.59 -35.12
C GLY A 178 20.41 -15.58 -33.98
N ASP A 179 21.30 -15.67 -32.99
CA ASP A 179 21.01 -16.32 -31.73
C ASP A 179 19.90 -15.54 -31.00
N GLU A 180 18.91 -16.24 -30.46
CA GLU A 180 17.79 -15.67 -29.71
C GLU A 180 17.98 -15.80 -28.20
N HIS A 181 19.10 -16.39 -27.77
CA HIS A 181 19.42 -16.66 -26.37
C HIS A 181 20.66 -15.89 -25.93
N PRO A 182 20.53 -14.57 -25.65
CA PRO A 182 21.65 -13.79 -25.16
C PRO A 182 22.13 -14.34 -23.81
N THR A 183 23.45 -14.28 -23.61
CA THR A 183 24.06 -14.50 -22.30
C THR A 183 24.63 -13.20 -21.76
N TRP A 184 24.99 -13.19 -20.48
CA TRP A 184 25.53 -12.00 -19.83
C TRP A 184 27.05 -12.05 -19.75
N GLN A 185 27.68 -10.95 -20.17
CA GLN A 185 29.11 -10.72 -20.04
C GLN A 185 29.40 -9.56 -19.09
N SER A 186 30.34 -9.76 -18.17
CA SER A 186 30.88 -8.74 -17.27
C SER A 186 32.32 -9.07 -16.89
N ASP A 187 33.10 -8.04 -16.61
CA ASP A 187 34.45 -8.12 -16.04
C ASP A 187 34.44 -7.94 -14.50
N GLU A 188 33.29 -7.58 -13.92
CA GLU A 188 33.11 -7.19 -12.51
C GLU A 188 32.20 -8.17 -11.75
N TRP A 189 32.39 -9.48 -11.95
CA TRP A 189 31.59 -10.50 -11.25
C TRP A 189 31.99 -10.69 -9.80
N TYR A 190 30.99 -10.81 -8.93
CA TYR A 190 31.16 -11.20 -7.54
C TYR A 190 30.02 -12.12 -7.09
N TYR A 191 30.17 -12.70 -5.91
CA TYR A 191 29.18 -13.59 -5.32
C TYR A 191 28.49 -12.92 -4.14
N ILE A 192 27.20 -13.22 -3.98
CA ILE A 192 26.44 -12.88 -2.77
C ILE A 192 25.91 -14.14 -2.08
N ASP A 193 25.76 -14.08 -0.77
CA ASP A 193 25.04 -15.10 0.01
C ASP A 193 23.51 -14.92 -0.11
N LYS A 194 22.74 -15.84 0.48
CA LYS A 194 21.27 -15.78 0.53
C LYS A 194 20.69 -14.62 1.34
N LYS A 195 21.52 -13.79 1.97
CA LYS A 195 21.11 -12.56 2.65
C LYS A 195 21.50 -11.32 1.84
N GLY A 196 22.12 -11.50 0.67
CA GLY A 196 22.60 -10.42 -0.19
C GLY A 196 23.95 -9.84 0.22
N ASN A 197 24.67 -10.45 1.17
CA ASN A 197 26.00 -10.02 1.56
C ASN A 197 27.01 -10.47 0.51
N VAL A 198 27.95 -9.59 0.15
CA VAL A 198 29.07 -9.96 -0.74
C VAL A 198 29.94 -11.00 -0.02
N ILE A 199 30.19 -12.12 -0.70
CA ILE A 199 31.16 -13.12 -0.29
C ILE A 199 32.45 -12.80 -1.03
N GLU A 200 33.54 -12.57 -0.32
CA GLU A 200 34.83 -12.25 -0.94
C GLU A 200 35.20 -13.32 -1.97
N ASN A 201 35.44 -12.87 -3.19
CA ASN A 201 35.97 -13.70 -4.25
C ASN A 201 37.47 -13.78 -4.00
N ASN A 202 37.98 -14.97 -3.63
CA ASN A 202 39.41 -15.28 -3.70
C ASN A 202 39.82 -15.28 -5.17
N GLY A 203 39.91 -14.09 -5.76
CA GLY A 203 40.29 -13.86 -7.14
C GLY A 203 41.80 -13.74 -7.25
N LYS A 204 42.49 -14.89 -7.19
CA LYS A 204 43.69 -15.21 -7.98
C LYS A 204 43.71 -16.70 -8.27
#